data_AF-A0A2R6FX87-F1
#
_entry.id   AF-A0A2R6FX87-F1
#
_cell.length_a   1.000
_cell.length_b   1.000
_cell.length_c   1.000
_cell.angle_alpha   90.00
_cell.angle_beta   90.00
_cell.angle_gamma   90.00
#
_symmetry.space_group_name_H-M   'P 1'
#
loop_
_entity.id
_entity.type
_entity.pdbx_description
1 polymer ?
#
loop_
_entity_poly.entity_id
_entity_poly.type
_entity_poly.pdbx_seq_one_letter_code
_entity_poly.pdbx_strand_id
1 'polypeptide(L)'
;MCWKTGETGSIGRRCRSSDDSVADAGTSRQAGQPRYSTLYLGGPRSEDVSVIASVLDAAGRAWIEEATGRLPEEVSAESDDDSAAHLSYHVADEYSSSVVEGILPELARSQAPIAVRPSGLTVFTKPKPVVCASIVRSPALSKVHRAIWDAADGRSSGAVERFAPEQWAPHITLAQGELDRSDLPAVVEALSEVDFEQEFVVDNLTCTLGEGENEDVERFAFGR
;
A
#
# COMPACT_ATOMS: atom_id res chain seq x y z
N MET A 1 14.53 -28.10 34.39
CA MET A 1 15.71 -27.22 34.44
C MET A 1 15.28 -25.87 35.00
N CYS A 2 16.02 -25.39 35.97
CA CYS A 2 15.72 -24.26 36.84
C CYS A 2 16.70 -23.13 36.51
N TRP A 3 16.23 -21.89 36.41
CA TRP A 3 17.10 -20.70 36.53
C TRP A 3 16.42 -19.74 37.52
N LYS A 4 17.19 -19.38 38.56
CA LYS A 4 16.83 -18.48 39.67
C LYS A 4 17.57 -17.14 39.51
N THR A 5 16.79 -16.05 39.52
CA THR A 5 16.88 -14.77 40.27
C THR A 5 18.23 -14.08 40.62
N GLY A 6 18.22 -12.75 40.47
CA GLY A 6 18.80 -11.74 41.38
C GLY A 6 18.19 -10.35 41.05
N GLU A 7 17.29 -9.78 41.85
CA GLU A 7 17.46 -8.85 43.01
C GLU A 7 18.26 -7.57 42.69
N THR A 8 17.57 -6.43 42.47
CA THR A 8 17.17 -5.32 43.39
C THR A 8 18.28 -4.31 43.74
N GLY A 9 17.99 -3.02 43.47
CA GLY A 9 18.78 -1.88 43.93
C GLY A 9 18.01 -0.56 43.77
N SER A 10 17.58 0.03 44.88
CA SER A 10 16.89 1.33 44.99
C SER A 10 17.69 2.25 45.91
N ILE A 11 18.01 3.46 45.44
CA ILE A 11 18.46 4.66 46.18
C ILE A 11 18.15 5.85 45.22
N GLY A 12 17.49 6.98 45.50
CA GLY A 12 17.05 7.67 46.71
C GLY A 12 17.52 9.15 46.68
N ARG A 13 16.59 10.12 46.86
CA ARG A 13 16.75 11.60 47.16
C ARG A 13 16.69 12.58 45.95
N ARG A 14 16.18 13.84 46.01
CA ARG A 14 15.41 14.68 46.96
C ARG A 14 14.92 15.97 46.24
N CYS A 15 13.97 16.65 46.90
CA CYS A 15 13.23 17.91 46.71
C CYS A 15 13.93 19.20 46.19
N ARG A 16 13.13 20.08 45.54
CA ARG A 16 12.80 21.54 45.80
C ARG A 16 12.47 22.25 44.47
N SER A 17 11.23 22.68 44.22
CA SER A 17 10.58 23.98 44.52
C SER A 17 11.21 25.22 43.85
N SER A 18 10.45 25.85 42.97
CA SER A 18 10.01 27.26 43.03
C SER A 18 9.95 27.92 41.65
N ASP A 19 8.82 28.63 41.45
CA ASP A 19 8.48 29.49 40.34
C ASP A 19 9.55 30.53 40.00
N ASP A 20 9.68 30.85 38.71
CA ASP A 20 9.64 32.25 38.27
C ASP A 20 9.33 32.35 36.76
N SER A 21 8.32 33.16 36.48
CA SER A 21 7.75 33.47 35.18
C SER A 21 8.32 34.77 34.62
N VAL A 22 8.74 34.81 33.36
CA VAL A 22 8.67 36.02 32.51
C VAL A 22 8.48 35.64 31.02
N ALA A 23 7.56 36.34 30.36
CA ALA A 23 7.20 36.37 28.93
C ALA A 23 8.42 36.63 27.99
N ASP A 24 8.41 36.47 26.67
CA ASP A 24 7.38 36.83 25.67
C ASP A 24 7.79 36.31 24.26
N ALA A 25 6.80 36.24 23.37
CA ALA A 25 6.84 36.35 21.91
C ALA A 25 7.72 35.40 21.06
N GLY A 26 7.05 34.49 20.35
CA GLY A 26 7.61 33.81 19.18
C GLY A 26 6.58 32.91 18.52
N THR A 27 5.86 33.46 17.55
CA THR A 27 4.86 32.82 16.68
C THR A 27 5.21 31.38 16.31
N SER A 28 4.64 30.42 17.04
CA SER A 28 4.78 29.01 16.72
C SER A 28 3.78 28.67 15.62
N ARG A 29 4.31 28.43 14.41
CA ARG A 29 3.58 27.81 13.31
C ARG A 29 2.99 26.50 13.85
N GLN A 30 1.66 26.41 13.91
CA GLN A 30 1.00 25.11 14.05
C GLN A 30 1.52 24.22 12.92
N ALA A 31 2.34 23.24 13.30
CA ALA A 31 2.68 22.12 12.44
C ALA A 31 1.35 21.51 11.98
N GLY A 32 1.07 21.63 10.68
CA GLY A 32 -0.10 21.01 10.06
C GLY A 32 -0.08 19.54 10.42
N GLN A 33 -1.18 19.06 11.02
CA GLN A 33 -1.38 17.63 11.21
C GLN A 33 -1.24 16.94 9.86
N PRO A 34 -0.54 15.79 9.77
CA PRO A 34 -0.52 15.02 8.54
C PRO A 34 -1.97 14.65 8.21
N ARG A 35 -2.43 15.11 7.04
CA ARG A 35 -3.68 14.64 6.47
C ARG A 35 -3.45 13.18 6.08
N TYR A 36 -3.97 12.27 6.89
CA TYR A 36 -3.95 10.86 6.54
C TYR A 36 -4.85 10.67 5.32
N SER A 37 -4.26 10.31 4.19
CA SER A 37 -4.97 9.96 2.97
C SER A 37 -5.98 8.84 3.26
N THR A 38 -7.21 9.05 2.78
CA THR A 38 -8.45 8.32 3.07
C THR A 38 -8.46 6.89 2.50
N LEU A 39 -7.36 6.43 1.89
CA LEU A 39 -7.21 5.12 1.23
C LEU A 39 -7.61 3.89 2.05
N TYR A 40 -7.70 4.02 3.38
CA TYR A 40 -8.19 2.95 4.23
C TYR A 40 -9.35 3.35 5.13
N LEU A 41 -9.81 4.60 5.08
CA LEU A 41 -10.76 5.14 6.06
C LEU A 41 -12.17 4.54 6.02
N GLY A 42 -12.43 3.53 5.20
CA GLY A 42 -13.73 2.85 5.13
C GLY A 42 -14.89 3.79 4.81
N GLY A 43 -14.57 4.97 4.24
CA GLY A 43 -15.53 5.81 3.54
C GLY A 43 -15.68 5.32 2.09
N PRO A 44 -16.54 5.96 1.28
CA PRO A 44 -16.55 5.73 -0.16
C PRO A 44 -15.11 5.79 -0.69
N ARG A 45 -14.77 4.99 -1.73
CA ARG A 45 -13.48 5.12 -2.46
C ARG A 45 -13.20 6.62 -2.52
N SER A 46 -12.08 7.10 -1.97
CA SER A 46 -11.75 8.50 -2.23
C SER A 46 -11.49 8.56 -3.71
N GLU A 47 -12.45 9.10 -4.46
CA GLU A 47 -12.43 9.29 -5.92
C GLU A 47 -11.31 10.26 -6.35
N ASP A 48 -10.43 10.65 -5.41
CA ASP A 48 -9.45 11.74 -5.50
C ASP A 48 -7.99 11.30 -5.27
N VAL A 49 -7.66 9.99 -5.35
CA VAL A 49 -6.27 9.51 -5.18
C VAL A 49 -5.75 8.85 -6.44
N SER A 50 -4.52 9.22 -6.79
CA SER A 50 -3.83 8.74 -7.98
C SER A 50 -2.85 7.63 -7.63
N VAL A 51 -2.81 6.59 -8.45
CA VAL A 51 -2.03 5.37 -8.19
C VAL A 51 -1.12 5.06 -9.36
N ILE A 52 0.17 4.85 -9.08
CA ILE A 52 1.09 4.20 -10.02
C ILE A 52 1.19 2.73 -9.62
N ALA A 53 0.80 1.84 -10.54
CA ALA A 53 0.73 0.41 -10.30
C ALA A 53 1.25 -0.39 -11.50
N SER A 54 1.21 -1.71 -11.40
CA SER A 54 1.17 -2.60 -12.54
C SER A 54 -0.11 -3.41 -12.48
N VAL A 55 -0.71 -3.68 -13.63
CA VAL A 55 -1.73 -4.74 -13.73
C VAL A 55 -1.05 -6.07 -14.01
N LEU A 56 -1.60 -7.14 -13.46
CA LEU A 56 -1.07 -8.49 -13.64
C LEU A 56 -1.36 -9.02 -15.05
N ASP A 57 -0.55 -9.99 -15.48
CA ASP A 57 -0.78 -10.74 -16.71
C ASP A 57 -2.02 -11.66 -16.62
N ALA A 58 -2.30 -12.42 -17.67
CA ALA A 58 -3.44 -13.33 -17.69
C ALA A 58 -3.38 -14.41 -16.60
N ALA A 59 -2.19 -14.88 -16.21
CA ALA A 59 -2.04 -15.89 -15.17
C ALA A 59 -2.32 -15.28 -13.79
N GLY A 60 -1.80 -14.09 -13.50
CA GLY A 60 -2.07 -13.37 -12.26
C GLY A 60 -3.54 -12.97 -12.12
N ARG A 61 -4.21 -12.57 -13.20
CA ARG A 61 -5.65 -12.29 -13.19
C ARG A 61 -6.48 -13.54 -12.89
N ALA A 62 -6.21 -14.64 -13.59
CA ALA A 62 -6.91 -15.91 -13.34
C ALA A 62 -6.71 -16.40 -11.89
N TRP A 63 -5.52 -16.19 -11.32
CA TRP A 63 -5.24 -16.52 -9.93
C TRP A 63 -6.03 -15.64 -8.94
N ILE A 64 -6.17 -14.34 -9.22
CA ILE A 64 -7.02 -13.45 -8.41
C ILE A 64 -8.48 -13.88 -8.53
N GLU A 65 -8.98 -14.15 -9.74
CA GLU A 65 -10.36 -14.62 -9.96
C GLU A 65 -10.65 -15.92 -9.20
N GLU A 66 -9.70 -16.87 -9.17
CA GLU A 66 -9.83 -18.07 -8.35
C GLU A 66 -9.89 -17.72 -6.86
N ALA A 67 -8.98 -16.86 -6.39
CA ALA A 67 -8.89 -16.48 -4.99
C ALA A 67 -10.14 -15.73 -4.51
N THR A 68 -10.62 -14.75 -5.27
CA THR A 68 -11.81 -13.97 -4.94
C THR A 68 -13.09 -14.77 -5.13
N GLY A 69 -13.14 -15.68 -6.11
CA GLY A 69 -14.27 -16.60 -6.30
C GLY A 69 -14.49 -17.61 -5.15
N ARG A 70 -13.53 -17.74 -4.24
CA ARG A 70 -13.67 -18.55 -3.01
C ARG A 70 -14.27 -17.76 -1.84
N LEU A 71 -14.29 -16.43 -1.91
CA LEU A 71 -14.78 -15.61 -0.81
C LEU A 71 -16.30 -15.75 -0.65
N PRO A 72 -16.82 -15.66 0.59
CA PRO A 72 -18.26 -15.60 0.83
C PRO A 72 -18.90 -14.44 0.03
N GLU A 73 -20.10 -14.65 -0.53
CA GLU A 73 -20.80 -13.63 -1.34
C GLU A 73 -20.98 -12.30 -0.58
N GLU A 74 -21.11 -12.36 0.75
CA GLU A 74 -21.27 -11.20 1.62
C GLU A 74 -20.00 -10.33 1.76
N VAL A 75 -18.85 -10.87 1.36
CA VAL A 75 -17.51 -10.30 1.59
C VAL A 75 -16.72 -10.14 0.29
N SER A 76 -17.18 -10.77 -0.79
CA SER A 76 -16.64 -10.59 -2.13
C SER A 76 -16.70 -9.12 -2.53
N ALA A 77 -15.54 -8.55 -2.82
CA ALA A 77 -15.48 -7.22 -3.40
C ALA A 77 -16.10 -7.29 -4.81
N GLU A 78 -17.19 -6.57 -5.04
CA GLU A 78 -17.65 -6.33 -6.41
C GLU A 78 -16.58 -5.48 -7.10
N SER A 79 -15.86 -6.07 -8.05
CA SER A 79 -14.95 -5.34 -8.91
C SER A 79 -15.04 -5.92 -10.31
N ASP A 80 -15.87 -5.29 -11.14
CA ASP A 80 -16.10 -5.63 -12.55
C ASP A 80 -14.94 -5.21 -13.48
N ASP A 81 -13.78 -4.77 -12.95
CA ASP A 81 -12.78 -4.07 -13.75
C ASP A 81 -11.35 -4.62 -13.58
N ASP A 82 -10.56 -4.51 -14.66
CA ASP A 82 -9.12 -4.85 -14.72
C ASP A 82 -8.30 -4.13 -13.62
N SER A 83 -8.86 -3.07 -13.03
CA SER A 83 -8.39 -2.34 -11.83
C SER A 83 -8.21 -3.24 -10.59
N ALA A 84 -8.89 -4.38 -10.45
CA ALA A 84 -8.78 -5.21 -9.25
C ALA A 84 -7.42 -5.93 -9.11
N ALA A 85 -6.81 -6.26 -10.25
CA ALA A 85 -5.63 -7.11 -10.33
C ALA A 85 -4.33 -6.31 -10.45
N HIS A 86 -4.01 -5.51 -9.43
CA HIS A 86 -2.87 -4.61 -9.49
C HIS A 86 -1.91 -4.70 -8.30
N LEU A 87 -0.66 -4.31 -8.55
CA LEU A 87 0.39 -4.11 -7.56
C LEU A 87 0.76 -2.62 -7.52
N SER A 88 0.41 -1.91 -6.45
CA SER A 88 0.68 -0.48 -6.32
C SER A 88 2.12 -0.19 -5.85
N TYR A 89 2.78 0.76 -6.51
CA TYR A 89 4.14 1.21 -6.18
C TYR A 89 4.16 2.54 -5.46
N HIS A 90 3.31 3.47 -5.89
CA HIS A 90 3.23 4.82 -5.36
C HIS A 90 1.77 5.26 -5.37
N VAL A 91 1.36 5.93 -4.30
CA VAL A 91 0.03 6.53 -4.19
C VAL A 91 0.18 7.94 -3.67
N ALA A 92 -0.56 8.84 -4.27
CA ALA A 92 -0.57 10.27 -3.96
C ALA A 92 -1.99 10.81 -4.15
N ASP A 93 -2.25 12.01 -3.66
CA ASP A 93 -3.50 12.71 -3.98
C ASP A 93 -3.47 13.06 -5.49
N GLU A 94 -2.37 13.69 -5.94
CA GLU A 94 -2.23 14.14 -7.33
C GLU A 94 -0.79 13.95 -7.85
N TYR A 95 -0.66 13.65 -9.15
CA TYR A 95 0.61 13.69 -9.88
C TYR A 95 0.66 14.89 -10.82
N SER A 96 1.82 15.53 -10.93
CA SER A 96 2.02 16.49 -12.03
C SER A 96 1.91 15.77 -13.39
N SER A 97 1.39 16.44 -14.41
CA SER A 97 1.29 15.88 -15.78
C SER A 97 2.63 15.37 -16.32
N SER A 98 3.75 15.99 -15.90
CA SER A 98 5.10 15.55 -16.28
C SER A 98 5.45 14.12 -15.83
N VAL A 99 4.83 13.62 -14.76
CA VAL A 99 5.01 12.24 -14.30
C VAL A 99 4.38 11.29 -15.31
N VAL A 100 3.12 11.54 -15.67
CA VAL A 100 2.32 10.67 -16.55
C VAL A 100 2.83 10.73 -17.98
N GLU A 101 2.93 11.94 -18.55
CA GLU A 101 3.23 12.13 -19.97
C GLU A 101 4.72 11.92 -20.33
N GLY A 102 5.62 12.01 -19.34
CA GLY A 102 7.07 11.97 -19.58
C GLY A 102 7.77 10.86 -18.83
N ILE A 103 7.71 10.91 -17.50
CA ILE A 103 8.58 10.10 -16.65
C ILE A 103 8.18 8.62 -16.66
N LEU A 104 6.89 8.30 -16.58
CA LEU A 104 6.42 6.91 -16.61
C LEU A 104 6.77 6.17 -17.93
N PRO A 105 6.55 6.75 -19.13
CA PRO A 105 7.03 6.14 -20.37
C PRO A 105 8.53 5.88 -20.39
N GLU A 106 9.35 6.85 -19.97
CA GLU A 106 10.80 6.70 -19.91
C GLU A 106 11.24 5.63 -18.90
N LEU A 107 10.60 5.61 -17.74
CA LEU A 107 10.88 4.64 -16.69
C LEU A 107 10.52 3.24 -17.15
N ALA A 108 9.32 3.04 -17.71
CA ALA A 108 8.86 1.76 -18.26
C ALA A 108 9.83 1.24 -19.34
N ARG A 109 10.25 2.09 -20.28
CA ARG A 109 11.27 1.76 -21.30
C ARG A 109 12.59 1.24 -20.74
N SER A 110 12.97 1.69 -19.55
CA SER A 110 14.22 1.31 -18.90
C SER A 110 14.10 0.05 -18.01
N GLN A 111 12.88 -0.46 -17.78
CA GLN A 111 12.66 -1.67 -17.01
C GLN A 111 12.60 -2.91 -17.91
N ALA A 112 12.94 -4.06 -17.33
CA ALA A 112 12.66 -5.37 -17.88
C ALA A 112 11.45 -5.98 -17.15
N PRO A 113 10.68 -6.87 -17.80
CA PRO A 113 9.67 -7.69 -17.12
C PRO A 113 10.25 -8.38 -15.88
N ILE A 114 9.47 -8.39 -14.81
CA ILE A 114 9.86 -8.99 -13.52
C ILE A 114 8.88 -10.09 -13.15
N ALA A 115 9.42 -11.23 -12.69
CA ALA A 115 8.64 -12.26 -12.05
C ALA A 115 8.26 -11.81 -10.63
N VAL A 116 6.99 -11.97 -10.28
CA VAL A 116 6.45 -11.73 -8.93
C VAL A 116 5.79 -13.01 -8.42
N ARG A 117 5.96 -13.25 -7.12
CA ARG A 117 5.41 -14.43 -6.45
C ARG A 117 4.63 -13.97 -5.23
N PRO A 118 3.38 -14.40 -5.03
CA PRO A 118 2.73 -14.25 -3.74
C PRO A 118 3.42 -15.17 -2.71
N SER A 119 3.15 -14.96 -1.42
CA SER A 119 3.84 -15.70 -0.34
C SER A 119 2.93 -16.08 0.82
N GLY A 120 1.70 -15.58 0.82
CA GLY A 120 0.70 -15.82 1.84
C GLY A 120 -0.22 -14.63 2.01
N LEU A 121 -1.04 -14.69 3.05
CA LEU A 121 -2.01 -13.65 3.38
C LEU A 121 -1.42 -12.58 4.30
N THR A 122 -1.79 -11.33 4.04
CA THR A 122 -1.61 -10.20 4.96
C THR A 122 -2.95 -9.54 5.21
N VAL A 123 -3.17 -9.12 6.45
CA VAL A 123 -4.34 -8.35 6.85
C VAL A 123 -3.89 -6.97 7.34
N PHE A 124 -4.30 -5.92 6.63
CA PHE A 124 -4.25 -4.57 7.17
C PHE A 124 -5.46 -4.36 8.06
N THR A 125 -5.27 -3.97 9.32
CA THR A 125 -6.32 -4.09 10.36
C THR A 125 -7.11 -2.80 10.61
N LYS A 126 -6.73 -1.69 9.95
CA LYS A 126 -7.27 -0.37 10.26
C LYS A 126 -7.51 0.51 9.02
N PRO A 127 -8.53 1.37 9.11
CA PRO A 127 -9.64 1.30 10.09
C PRO A 127 -10.63 0.16 9.85
N LYS A 128 -10.91 -0.21 8.59
CA LYS A 128 -11.53 -1.49 8.23
C LYS A 128 -10.44 -2.50 7.82
N PRO A 129 -10.67 -3.82 8.03
CA PRO A 129 -9.76 -4.83 7.51
C PRO A 129 -9.65 -4.78 5.99
N VAL A 130 -8.46 -5.03 5.48
CA VAL A 130 -8.20 -5.32 4.07
C VAL A 130 -7.36 -6.58 4.02
N VAL A 131 -7.82 -7.59 3.27
CA VAL A 131 -7.12 -8.85 3.09
C VAL A 131 -6.42 -8.83 1.74
N CYS A 132 -5.12 -9.09 1.78
CA CYS A 132 -4.25 -9.06 0.63
C CYS A 132 -3.43 -10.34 0.55
N ALA A 133 -2.93 -10.63 -0.65
CA ALA A 133 -1.78 -11.48 -0.83
C ALA A 133 -0.49 -10.67 -0.71
N SER A 134 0.43 -11.14 0.13
CA SER A 134 1.79 -10.60 0.23
C SER A 134 2.61 -11.02 -0.98
N ILE A 135 3.23 -10.07 -1.66
CA ILE A 135 4.20 -10.36 -2.71
C ILE A 135 5.60 -10.44 -2.12
N VAL A 136 6.40 -11.39 -2.59
CA VAL A 136 7.82 -11.48 -2.23
C VAL A 136 8.55 -10.24 -2.75
N ARG A 137 9.05 -9.41 -1.84
CA ARG A 137 9.86 -8.23 -2.17
C ARG A 137 11.26 -8.63 -2.66
N SER A 138 11.36 -8.98 -3.94
CA SER A 138 12.64 -9.31 -4.57
C SER A 138 13.54 -8.08 -4.78
N PRO A 139 14.86 -8.26 -4.99
CA PRO A 139 15.74 -7.14 -5.34
C PRO A 139 15.32 -6.43 -6.64
N ALA A 140 14.83 -7.18 -7.64
CA ALA A 140 14.36 -6.62 -8.90
C ALA A 140 13.10 -5.76 -8.68
N LEU A 141 12.12 -6.28 -7.93
CA LEU A 141 10.89 -5.55 -7.59
C LEU A 141 11.20 -4.30 -6.75
N SER A 142 12.12 -4.40 -5.79
CA SER A 142 12.57 -3.23 -5.00
C SER A 142 13.27 -2.17 -5.84
N LYS A 143 14.00 -2.57 -6.89
CA LYS A 143 14.66 -1.63 -7.79
C LYS A 143 13.65 -0.85 -8.63
N VAL A 144 12.64 -1.54 -9.17
CA VAL A 144 11.54 -0.90 -9.91
C VAL A 144 10.78 0.06 -9.00
N HIS A 145 10.38 -0.40 -7.81
CA HIS A 145 9.70 0.44 -6.82
C HIS A 145 10.49 1.69 -6.45
N ARG A 146 11.78 1.56 -6.13
CA ARG A 146 12.62 2.71 -5.78
C ARG A 146 12.75 3.69 -6.95
N ALA A 147 12.92 3.18 -8.19
CA ALA A 147 12.97 4.04 -9.36
C ALA A 147 11.67 4.85 -9.54
N ILE A 148 10.51 4.21 -9.33
CA ILE A 148 9.21 4.88 -9.38
C ILE A 148 9.07 5.92 -8.27
N TRP A 149 9.44 5.55 -7.03
CA TRP A 149 9.37 6.45 -5.89
C TRP A 149 10.23 7.71 -6.10
N ASP A 150 11.51 7.54 -6.46
CA ASP A 150 12.45 8.65 -6.69
C ASP A 150 11.98 9.57 -7.84
N ALA A 151 11.27 9.00 -8.81
CA ALA A 151 10.69 9.73 -9.94
C ALA A 151 9.44 10.55 -9.53
N ALA A 152 8.56 9.97 -8.72
CA ALA A 152 7.22 10.48 -8.46
C ALA A 152 7.10 11.35 -7.20
N ASP A 153 7.80 11.03 -6.11
CA ASP A 153 7.59 11.64 -4.79
C ASP A 153 7.69 13.17 -4.83
N GLY A 154 8.81 13.71 -5.34
CA GLY A 154 9.02 15.15 -5.50
C GLY A 154 8.17 15.84 -6.57
N ARG A 155 7.30 15.10 -7.27
CA ARG A 155 6.40 15.57 -8.35
C ARG A 155 4.95 15.19 -8.09
N SER A 156 4.64 14.85 -6.84
CA SER A 156 3.32 14.48 -6.38
C SER A 156 2.93 15.32 -5.17
N SER A 157 1.63 15.40 -4.89
CA SER A 157 1.11 15.97 -3.65
C SER A 157 0.44 14.88 -2.83
N GLY A 158 0.60 14.92 -1.50
CA GLY A 158 -0.02 13.93 -0.62
C GLY A 158 0.52 12.50 -0.77
N ALA A 159 1.79 12.34 -1.15
CA ALA A 159 2.43 11.02 -1.25
C ALA A 159 2.23 10.21 0.05
N VAL A 160 1.80 8.96 -0.11
CA VAL A 160 1.39 8.13 1.01
C VAL A 160 2.59 7.35 1.53
N GLU A 161 3.09 7.77 2.69
CA GLU A 161 4.31 7.29 3.35
C GLU A 161 4.43 5.75 3.47
N ARG A 162 3.31 5.01 3.55
CA ARG A 162 3.33 3.53 3.58
C ARG A 162 3.95 2.90 2.32
N PHE A 163 3.97 3.64 1.22
CA PHE A 163 4.60 3.25 -0.03
C PHE A 163 6.05 3.71 -0.16
N ALA A 164 6.58 4.45 0.83
CA ALA A 164 7.99 4.82 0.84
C ALA A 164 8.89 3.58 0.86
N PRO A 165 10.09 3.60 0.28
CA PRO A 165 10.97 2.43 0.14
C PRO A 165 11.22 1.67 1.45
N GLU A 166 11.24 2.38 2.58
CA GLU A 166 11.51 1.86 3.91
C GLU A 166 10.29 1.15 4.52
N GLN A 167 9.08 1.48 4.08
CA GLN A 167 7.81 0.97 4.62
C GLN A 167 7.04 0.07 3.64
N TRP A 168 7.44 0.10 2.36
CA TRP A 168 6.72 -0.60 1.30
C TRP A 168 6.69 -2.11 1.49
N ALA A 169 5.47 -2.61 1.67
CA ALA A 169 5.13 -4.02 1.69
C ALA A 169 4.28 -4.31 0.42
N PRO A 170 4.86 -4.91 -0.63
CA PRO A 170 4.14 -5.15 -1.87
C PRO A 170 3.01 -6.18 -1.65
N HIS A 171 1.81 -5.84 -2.12
CA HIS A 171 0.62 -6.63 -1.91
C HIS A 171 -0.36 -6.47 -3.07
N ILE A 172 -1.23 -7.48 -3.21
CA ILE A 172 -2.40 -7.46 -4.09
C ILE A 172 -3.63 -7.60 -3.19
N THR A 173 -4.60 -6.71 -3.32
CA THR A 173 -5.84 -6.80 -2.56
C THR A 173 -6.72 -7.94 -3.08
N LEU A 174 -7.24 -8.76 -2.16
CA LEU A 174 -8.18 -9.84 -2.46
C LEU A 174 -9.58 -9.54 -1.89
N ALA A 175 -9.66 -8.88 -0.73
CA ALA A 175 -10.93 -8.46 -0.13
C ALA A 175 -10.78 -7.10 0.57
N GLN A 176 -11.69 -6.17 0.28
CA GLN A 176 -11.80 -4.85 0.89
C GLN A 176 -13.23 -4.31 0.77
N GLY A 177 -13.59 -3.26 1.52
CA GLY A 177 -14.90 -2.61 1.44
C GLY A 177 -15.78 -2.95 2.64
N GLU A 178 -16.89 -3.68 2.42
CA GLU A 178 -17.80 -4.16 3.47
C GLU A 178 -17.26 -5.40 4.19
N LEU A 179 -15.96 -5.39 4.50
CA LEU A 179 -15.30 -6.41 5.31
C LEU A 179 -15.26 -5.94 6.76
N ASP A 180 -15.88 -6.69 7.67
CA ASP A 180 -15.78 -6.49 9.10
C ASP A 180 -14.77 -7.46 9.74
N ARG A 181 -14.34 -7.14 10.97
CA ARG A 181 -13.40 -7.99 11.72
C ARG A 181 -13.97 -9.38 12.01
N SER A 182 -15.30 -9.51 12.08
CA SER A 182 -16.00 -10.78 12.29
C SER A 182 -15.86 -11.74 11.11
N ASP A 183 -15.58 -11.22 9.91
CA ASP A 183 -15.58 -12.00 8.67
C ASP A 183 -14.21 -12.61 8.38
N LEU A 184 -13.17 -12.06 9.02
CA LEU A 184 -11.78 -12.51 8.85
C LEU A 184 -11.57 -14.03 9.00
N PRO A 185 -12.20 -14.74 9.96
CA PRO A 185 -12.05 -16.20 10.03
C PRO A 185 -12.52 -16.90 8.77
N ALA A 186 -13.69 -16.54 8.23
CA ALA A 186 -14.25 -17.15 7.02
C ALA A 186 -13.42 -16.81 5.78
N VAL A 187 -12.94 -15.57 5.68
CA VAL A 187 -12.06 -15.14 4.58
C VAL A 187 -10.72 -15.89 4.62
N VAL A 188 -10.10 -16.02 5.79
CA VAL A 188 -8.83 -16.76 5.92
C VAL A 188 -9.03 -18.24 5.64
N GLU A 189 -10.13 -18.84 6.10
CA GLU A 189 -10.48 -20.24 5.80
C GLU A 189 -10.61 -20.45 4.29
N ALA A 190 -11.41 -19.64 3.60
CA ALA A 190 -11.62 -19.72 2.15
C ALA A 190 -10.31 -19.56 1.36
N LEU A 191 -9.48 -18.59 1.74
CA LEU A 191 -8.22 -18.31 1.06
C LEU A 191 -7.10 -19.28 1.43
N SER A 192 -7.25 -20.10 2.49
CA SER A 192 -6.23 -21.09 2.86
C SER A 192 -6.07 -22.22 1.84
N GLU A 193 -7.04 -22.39 0.94
CA GLU A 193 -7.01 -23.35 -0.17
C GLU A 193 -6.42 -22.76 -1.47
N VAL A 194 -6.12 -21.46 -1.50
CA VAL A 194 -5.50 -20.81 -2.66
C VAL A 194 -4.02 -21.19 -2.73
N ASP A 195 -3.54 -21.47 -3.94
CA ASP A 195 -2.12 -21.72 -4.17
C ASP A 195 -1.32 -20.41 -4.22
N PHE A 196 -0.52 -20.15 -3.19
CA PHE A 196 0.37 -18.99 -3.10
C PHE A 196 1.77 -19.25 -3.71
N GLU A 197 2.04 -20.42 -4.29
CA GLU A 197 3.34 -20.74 -4.89
C GLU A 197 3.43 -20.40 -6.39
N GLN A 198 2.37 -19.84 -6.96
CA GLN A 198 2.28 -19.40 -8.36
C GLN A 198 3.24 -18.24 -8.66
N GLU A 199 3.70 -18.11 -9.91
CA GLU A 199 4.53 -17.00 -10.37
C GLU A 199 3.84 -16.29 -11.55
N PHE A 200 3.87 -14.96 -11.55
CA PHE A 200 3.29 -14.13 -12.60
C PHE A 200 4.31 -13.11 -13.09
N VAL A 201 4.11 -12.59 -14.30
CA VAL A 201 4.96 -11.53 -14.85
C VAL A 201 4.29 -10.18 -14.71
N VAL A 202 5.07 -9.21 -14.25
CA VAL A 202 4.74 -7.79 -14.32
C VAL A 202 5.63 -7.14 -15.36
N ASP A 203 4.99 -6.54 -16.36
CA ASP A 203 5.65 -6.04 -17.58
C ASP A 203 5.18 -4.63 -17.98
N ASN A 204 4.53 -3.91 -17.06
CA ASN A 204 3.91 -2.63 -17.36
C ASN A 204 3.88 -1.71 -16.16
N LEU A 205 3.70 -0.41 -16.40
CA LEU A 205 3.16 0.53 -15.43
C LEU A 205 1.79 0.97 -15.88
N THR A 206 0.90 1.20 -14.92
CA THR A 206 -0.32 1.94 -15.10
C THR A 206 -0.33 3.17 -14.20
N CYS A 207 -0.97 4.24 -14.65
CA CYS A 207 -1.30 5.38 -13.81
C CYS A 207 -2.81 5.58 -13.85
N THR A 208 -3.45 5.42 -12.70
CA THR A 208 -4.83 5.82 -12.48
C THR A 208 -4.81 7.25 -11.92
N LEU A 209 -5.53 8.16 -12.56
CA LEU A 209 -5.77 9.51 -12.05
C LEU A 209 -7.15 9.57 -11.40
N GLY A 210 -7.21 10.01 -10.15
CA GLY A 210 -8.46 10.21 -9.42
C GLY A 210 -9.08 11.56 -9.78
N GLU A 211 -9.78 11.64 -10.93
CA GLU A 211 -10.53 12.83 -11.32
C GLU A 211 -11.98 12.47 -11.73
N GLY A 212 -12.87 12.34 -10.74
CA GLY A 212 -14.32 12.23 -10.95
C GLY A 212 -14.82 10.85 -11.43
N GLU A 213 -15.98 10.81 -12.11
CA GLU A 213 -16.66 9.56 -12.52
C GLU A 213 -15.90 8.76 -13.62
N ASN A 214 -14.78 9.26 -14.14
CA ASN A 214 -13.97 8.58 -15.17
C ASN A 214 -12.56 8.29 -14.66
N GLU A 215 -12.22 7.00 -14.57
CA GLU A 215 -10.87 6.54 -14.27
C GLU A 215 -10.05 6.50 -15.57
N ASP A 216 -9.23 7.52 -15.83
CA ASP A 216 -8.27 7.48 -16.94
C ASP A 216 -7.07 6.61 -16.55
N VAL A 217 -6.90 5.49 -17.26
CA VAL A 217 -5.81 4.54 -17.05
C VAL A 217 -4.86 4.59 -18.23
N GLU A 218 -3.69 5.20 -18.02
CA GLU A 218 -2.58 5.11 -18.98
C GLU A 218 -1.72 3.88 -18.70
N ARG A 219 -1.34 3.12 -19.74
CA ARG A 219 -0.51 1.92 -19.62
C ARG A 219 0.78 2.03 -20.44
N PHE A 220 1.91 1.75 -19.79
CA PHE A 220 3.25 1.81 -20.37
C PHE A 220 3.93 0.45 -20.26
N ALA A 221 4.28 -0.17 -21.38
CA ALA A 221 4.94 -1.48 -21.39
C ALA A 221 6.44 -1.36 -21.05
N PHE A 222 6.96 -2.33 -20.31
CA PHE A 222 8.38 -2.43 -20.01
C PHE A 222 9.19 -2.72 -21.27
N GLY A 223 10.30 -1.99 -21.44
CA GLY A 223 11.25 -2.18 -22.53
C GLY A 223 10.79 -1.72 -23.92
N ARG A 224 9.70 -0.95 -24.04
CA ARG A 224 9.16 -0.45 -25.32
C ARG A 224 9.17 1.07 -25.40
#